data_AF-A0A0C4EEX0-F1
#
_entry.id   AF-A0A0C4EEX0-F1
#
_cell.length_a   1.000
_cell.length_b   1.000
_cell.length_c   1.000
_cell.angle_alpha   90.00
_cell.angle_beta   90.00
_cell.angle_gamma   90.00
#
_symmetry.space_group_name_H-M   'P 1'
#
loop_
_entity.id
_entity.type
_entity.pdbx_description
1 polymer ?
#
loop_
_entity_poly.entity_id
_entity_poly.type
_entity_poly.pdbx_seq_one_letter_code
_entity_poly.pdbx_strand_id
1 'polypeptide(L)'
;MQTTLLTLGLAALATAAPAVTPRQTVPHYPPSSVSKGFRLISNVTDPTRDLTPSVHGFALGGIHIGPPNSRSVLSPQADNTSRLFYLNGTASDLTLGTTRIVSDGGTPPFPWGVHVQGPDEFDLPANPGSHATFINGGSTLDVGITKFPDPYSVLVNRKAEGGSAGGTFVACYHEVPYYRRPFVVVDYAYATVDPDTALPVVKVPEGCAPITLIPQCAVLNDLPPDAISSHEFALDQKCYEDVASIDWKQYGP
;
A
#
# COMPACT_ATOMS: atom_id res chain seq x y z
N MET A 1 -25.59 21.80 -88.46
CA MET A 1 -26.27 21.31 -87.25
C MET A 1 -25.20 21.20 -86.16
N GLN A 2 -25.27 22.06 -85.15
CA GLN A 2 -24.29 22.14 -84.06
C GLN A 2 -24.58 21.08 -82.99
N THR A 3 -23.55 20.38 -82.55
CA THR A 3 -23.62 19.37 -81.48
C THR A 3 -23.04 19.97 -80.20
N THR A 4 -23.85 20.06 -79.16
CA THR A 4 -23.49 20.53 -77.81
C THR A 4 -22.76 19.41 -77.07
N LEU A 5 -21.58 19.69 -76.49
CA LEU A 5 -20.89 18.81 -75.54
C LEU A 5 -20.99 19.40 -74.13
N LEU A 6 -21.63 18.66 -73.22
CA LEU A 6 -21.70 18.97 -71.80
C LEU A 6 -20.36 18.65 -71.11
N THR A 7 -19.80 19.62 -70.39
CA THR A 7 -18.68 19.43 -69.46
C THR A 7 -19.19 19.02 -68.08
N LEU A 8 -18.85 17.81 -67.61
CA LEU A 8 -19.00 17.38 -66.22
C LEU A 8 -17.85 17.95 -65.37
N GLY A 9 -18.16 18.80 -64.40
CA GLY A 9 -17.24 19.19 -63.33
C GLY A 9 -17.41 18.29 -62.12
N LEU A 10 -16.37 17.55 -61.72
CA LEU A 10 -16.31 16.87 -60.42
C LEU A 10 -15.74 17.84 -59.38
N ALA A 11 -16.55 18.19 -58.36
CA ALA A 11 -16.07 18.85 -57.15
C ALA A 11 -15.72 17.78 -56.11
N ALA A 12 -14.43 17.62 -55.79
CA ALA A 12 -13.98 16.79 -54.67
C ALA A 12 -14.03 17.62 -53.38
N LEU A 13 -14.90 17.25 -52.44
CA LEU A 13 -14.88 17.80 -51.07
C LEU A 13 -13.84 17.02 -50.25
N ALA A 14 -12.74 17.67 -49.89
CA ALA A 14 -11.81 17.18 -48.88
C ALA A 14 -12.36 17.53 -47.49
N THR A 15 -12.94 16.55 -46.79
CA THR A 15 -13.30 16.70 -45.37
C THR A 15 -12.04 16.54 -44.52
N ALA A 16 -11.41 17.65 -44.14
CA ALA A 16 -10.39 17.65 -43.11
C ALA A 16 -11.08 17.43 -41.75
N ALA A 17 -11.07 16.20 -41.24
CA ALA A 17 -11.43 15.96 -39.85
C ALA A 17 -10.37 16.63 -38.95
N PRO A 18 -10.75 17.39 -37.91
CA PRO A 18 -9.79 17.95 -36.99
C PRO A 18 -9.09 16.80 -36.28
N ALA A 19 -7.77 16.71 -36.40
CA ALA A 19 -6.97 15.82 -35.58
C ALA A 19 -7.13 16.27 -34.13
N VAL A 20 -7.91 15.53 -33.36
CA VAL A 20 -7.92 15.63 -31.89
C VAL A 20 -6.54 15.19 -31.44
N THR A 21 -5.61 16.14 -31.30
CA THR A 21 -4.37 15.89 -30.56
C THR A 21 -4.79 15.49 -29.15
N PRO A 22 -4.51 14.26 -28.70
CA PRO A 22 -4.73 13.94 -27.30
C PRO A 22 -3.93 14.96 -26.49
N ARG A 23 -4.61 15.68 -25.60
CA ARG A 23 -3.94 16.45 -24.56
C ARG A 23 -3.06 15.43 -23.84
N GLN A 24 -1.75 15.46 -24.07
CA GLN A 24 -0.81 14.73 -23.23
C GLN A 24 -0.94 15.35 -21.84
N THR A 25 -1.80 14.79 -21.00
CA THR A 25 -1.68 14.97 -19.56
C THR A 25 -0.32 14.43 -19.20
N VAL A 26 0.60 15.32 -18.84
CA VAL A 26 1.91 14.92 -18.30
C VAL A 26 1.62 14.49 -16.87
N PRO A 27 1.78 13.20 -16.54
CA PRO A 27 1.51 12.74 -15.20
C PRO A 27 2.36 13.51 -14.19
N HIS A 28 1.75 13.97 -13.10
CA HIS A 28 2.43 14.70 -12.04
C HIS A 28 2.45 13.80 -10.81
N TYR A 29 3.64 13.31 -10.44
CA TYR A 29 3.84 12.42 -9.30
C TYR A 29 4.76 13.06 -8.26
N PRO A 30 4.61 12.70 -6.98
CA PRO A 30 5.47 13.26 -5.94
C PRO A 30 6.93 12.84 -6.17
N PRO A 31 7.91 13.72 -5.90
CA PRO A 31 9.32 13.36 -5.93
C PRO A 31 9.57 12.15 -5.04
N SER A 32 10.26 11.16 -5.58
CA SER A 32 10.62 9.93 -4.87
C SER A 32 12.13 9.75 -4.83
N SER A 33 12.58 9.01 -3.84
CA SER A 33 13.97 8.56 -3.68
C SER A 33 14.01 7.02 -3.61
N VAL A 34 15.18 6.47 -3.31
CA VAL A 34 15.38 5.04 -3.11
C VAL A 34 16.17 4.78 -1.83
N SER A 35 15.79 3.76 -1.09
CA SER A 35 16.54 3.29 0.07
C SER A 35 16.33 1.80 0.30
N LYS A 36 17.31 1.12 0.90
CA LYS A 36 17.17 -0.26 1.39
C LYS A 36 16.23 -0.35 2.60
N GLY A 37 16.17 0.72 3.40
CA GLY A 37 15.33 0.82 4.58
C GLY A 37 14.17 1.78 4.38
N PHE A 38 13.02 1.49 4.98
CA PHE A 38 11.88 2.40 4.99
C PHE A 38 10.97 2.19 6.21
N ARG A 39 10.24 3.24 6.58
CA ARG A 39 9.09 3.15 7.48
C ARG A 39 7.81 3.13 6.64
N LEU A 40 6.79 2.43 7.09
CA LEU A 40 5.48 2.47 6.46
C LEU A 40 4.62 3.53 7.15
N ILE A 41 4.26 4.58 6.44
CA ILE A 41 3.54 5.74 6.96
C ILE A 41 2.11 5.72 6.42
N SER A 42 1.12 5.93 7.29
CA SER A 42 -0.29 5.99 6.90
C SER A 42 -0.62 7.30 6.20
N ASN A 43 -1.27 7.19 5.05
CA ASN A 43 -1.97 8.27 4.38
C ASN A 43 -3.46 7.97 4.41
N VAL A 44 -4.25 8.80 5.09
CA VAL A 44 -5.71 8.67 5.14
C VAL A 44 -6.30 9.02 3.77
N THR A 45 -7.04 8.09 3.17
CA THR A 45 -7.58 8.23 1.80
C THR A 45 -8.97 8.88 1.76
N ASP A 46 -9.70 8.83 2.87
CA ASP A 46 -10.97 9.54 3.06
C ASP A 46 -10.91 10.37 4.35
N PRO A 47 -10.61 11.68 4.25
CA PRO A 47 -10.54 12.56 5.42
C PRO A 47 -11.85 12.69 6.21
N THR A 48 -13.00 12.38 5.60
CA THR A 48 -14.30 12.43 6.30
C THR A 48 -14.49 11.25 7.26
N ARG A 49 -13.64 10.23 7.10
CA ARG A 49 -13.62 8.98 7.88
C ARG A 49 -12.39 8.86 8.78
N ASP A 50 -11.56 9.90 8.85
CA ASP A 50 -10.37 9.91 9.69
C ASP A 50 -10.73 9.76 11.18
N LEU A 51 -9.78 9.27 11.97
CA LEU A 51 -9.90 9.21 13.42
C LEU A 51 -9.66 10.58 14.05
N THR A 52 -10.02 10.70 15.32
CA THR A 52 -9.70 11.87 16.13
C THR A 52 -8.93 11.42 17.38
N PRO A 53 -7.63 11.75 17.52
CA PRO A 53 -6.80 12.51 16.59
C PRO A 53 -6.55 11.79 15.25
N SER A 54 -6.23 12.56 14.21
CA SER A 54 -5.92 12.04 12.87
C SER A 54 -4.78 11.03 12.93
N VAL A 55 -4.92 9.96 12.15
CA VAL A 55 -3.87 8.94 11.96
C VAL A 55 -3.07 9.18 10.69
N HIS A 56 -3.31 10.28 9.95
CA HIS A 56 -2.47 10.66 8.82
C HIS A 56 -1.04 10.94 9.31
N GLY A 57 -0.05 10.38 8.63
CA GLY A 57 1.35 10.52 8.97
C GLY A 57 1.82 9.64 10.13
N PHE A 58 0.99 8.76 10.68
CA PHE A 58 1.43 7.80 11.70
C PHE A 58 2.24 6.68 11.07
N ALA A 59 3.14 6.07 11.84
CA ALA A 59 4.00 5.01 11.36
C ALA A 59 3.54 3.64 11.85
N LEU A 60 3.67 2.65 10.96
CA LEU A 60 3.37 1.24 11.25
C LEU A 60 4.44 0.67 12.19
N GLY A 61 3.96 0.08 13.28
CA GLY A 61 4.73 -0.72 14.21
C GLY A 61 3.98 -1.98 14.59
N GLY A 62 4.50 -2.68 15.61
CA GLY A 62 3.81 -3.83 16.18
C GLY A 62 3.88 -3.81 17.71
N ILE A 63 2.79 -4.18 18.36
CA ILE A 63 2.75 -4.40 19.81
C ILE A 63 2.72 -5.89 20.12
N HIS A 64 3.47 -6.30 21.12
CA HIS A 64 3.60 -7.70 21.49
C HIS A 64 2.29 -8.28 22.05
N ILE A 65 1.83 -9.39 21.51
CA ILE A 65 0.61 -10.08 21.99
C ILE A 65 0.87 -11.54 22.37
N GLY A 66 2.14 -11.89 22.60
CA GLY A 66 2.62 -13.24 22.94
C GLY A 66 3.65 -13.73 21.92
N PRO A 67 4.67 -14.53 22.27
CA PRO A 67 5.67 -14.98 21.29
C PRO A 67 5.09 -15.98 20.27
N PRO A 68 5.42 -15.90 18.97
CA PRO A 68 6.22 -14.89 18.25
C PRO A 68 5.34 -13.81 17.56
N ASN A 69 4.25 -13.40 18.19
CA ASN A 69 3.16 -12.63 17.61
C ASN A 69 3.16 -11.15 18.04
N SER A 70 3.01 -10.23 17.07
CA SER A 70 2.73 -8.81 17.35
C SER A 70 1.52 -8.32 16.55
N ARG A 71 0.62 -7.57 17.18
CA ARG A 71 -0.47 -6.89 16.46
C ARG A 71 0.08 -5.67 15.74
N SER A 72 -0.28 -5.49 14.47
CA SER A 72 0.06 -4.27 13.73
C SER A 72 -0.70 -3.07 14.29
N VAL A 73 0.02 -1.98 14.56
CA VAL A 73 -0.55 -0.74 15.07
C VAL A 73 0.08 0.47 14.40
N LEU A 74 -0.62 1.60 14.48
CA LEU A 74 -0.10 2.91 14.13
C LEU A 74 0.24 3.70 15.40
N SER A 75 1.36 4.41 15.35
CA SER A 75 1.77 5.37 16.37
C SER A 75 2.29 6.64 15.71
N PRO A 76 2.23 7.80 16.38
CA PRO A 76 2.96 9.00 15.95
C PRO A 76 4.42 8.68 15.64
N GLN A 77 4.96 9.25 14.56
CA GLN A 77 6.36 9.03 14.17
C GLN A 77 7.37 9.42 15.27
N ALA A 78 7.02 10.44 16.07
CA ALA A 78 7.82 10.93 17.18
C ALA A 78 8.00 9.91 18.32
N ASP A 79 7.11 8.93 18.44
CA ASP A 79 7.18 7.93 19.51
C ASP A 79 8.29 6.90 19.26
N ASN A 80 8.85 6.86 18.05
CA ASN A 80 9.92 5.95 17.63
C ASN A 80 9.62 4.45 17.91
N THR A 81 8.34 4.09 18.01
CA THR A 81 7.85 2.71 18.18
C THR A 81 7.55 2.03 16.84
N SER A 82 7.68 2.77 15.74
CA SER A 82 7.53 2.27 14.38
C SER A 82 8.64 1.28 14.03
N ARG A 83 8.31 0.30 13.18
CA ARG A 83 9.32 -0.61 12.65
C ARG A 83 10.04 -0.01 11.45
N LEU A 84 11.33 -0.31 11.39
CA LEU A 84 12.12 -0.17 10.18
C LEU A 84 11.96 -1.46 9.38
N PHE A 85 11.52 -1.31 8.14
CA PHE A 85 11.31 -2.39 7.19
C PHE A 85 12.34 -2.31 6.06
N TYR A 86 12.55 -3.44 5.40
CA TYR A 86 13.33 -3.56 4.18
C TYR A 86 12.68 -4.60 3.27
N LEU A 87 12.96 -4.47 1.98
CA LEU A 87 12.54 -5.46 0.98
C LEU A 87 13.63 -6.52 0.85
N ASN A 88 13.31 -7.75 1.23
CA ASN A 88 14.24 -8.88 1.18
C ASN A 88 13.93 -9.77 -0.03
N GLY A 89 14.94 -10.00 -0.87
CA GLY A 89 14.86 -10.92 -2.01
C GLY A 89 15.93 -10.65 -3.06
N THR A 90 16.02 -11.55 -4.04
CA THR A 90 16.90 -11.38 -5.19
C THR A 90 16.27 -10.49 -6.26
N ALA A 91 17.04 -10.09 -7.28
CA ALA A 91 16.49 -9.41 -8.47
C ALA A 91 15.44 -10.27 -9.20
N SER A 92 15.58 -11.61 -9.16
CA SER A 92 14.59 -12.55 -9.68
C SER A 92 13.29 -12.46 -8.88
N ASP A 93 13.40 -12.43 -7.55
CA ASP A 93 12.22 -12.27 -6.68
C ASP A 93 11.50 -10.96 -6.92
N LEU A 94 12.25 -9.87 -7.15
CA LEU A 94 11.66 -8.57 -7.45
C LEU A 94 10.84 -8.63 -8.76
N THR A 95 11.40 -9.26 -9.79
CA THR A 95 10.75 -9.42 -11.09
C THR A 95 9.50 -10.30 -11.00
N LEU A 96 9.57 -11.38 -10.21
CA LEU A 96 8.47 -12.32 -9.99
C LEU A 96 7.43 -11.82 -8.96
N GLY A 97 7.71 -10.71 -8.26
CA GLY A 97 6.83 -10.19 -7.21
C GLY A 97 6.85 -11.03 -5.92
N THR A 98 7.88 -11.84 -5.70
CA THR A 98 8.06 -12.75 -4.55
C THR A 98 9.00 -12.20 -3.48
N THR A 99 9.31 -10.92 -3.52
CA THR A 99 10.04 -10.22 -2.46
C THR A 99 9.22 -10.13 -1.18
N ARG A 100 9.89 -10.13 -0.03
CA ARG A 100 9.24 -10.11 1.28
C ARG A 100 9.53 -8.80 1.99
N ILE A 101 8.53 -8.23 2.63
CA ILE A 101 8.71 -7.06 3.51
C ILE A 101 9.03 -7.59 4.90
N VAL A 102 10.22 -7.25 5.39
CA VAL A 102 10.77 -7.77 6.64
C VAL A 102 11.24 -6.61 7.51
N SER A 103 11.15 -6.78 8.83
CA SER A 103 11.70 -5.88 9.84
C SER A 103 12.59 -6.67 10.78
N ASP A 104 13.69 -6.06 11.25
CA ASP A 104 14.51 -6.63 12.31
C ASP A 104 13.89 -6.33 13.66
N GLY A 105 13.39 -7.36 14.34
CA GLY A 105 12.79 -7.21 15.65
C GLY A 105 13.30 -8.24 16.65
N GLY A 106 13.13 -7.95 17.93
CA GLY A 106 13.59 -8.82 19.01
C GLY A 106 15.06 -8.64 19.35
N THR A 107 15.51 -9.42 20.34
CA THR A 107 16.91 -9.44 20.81
C THR A 107 17.31 -10.91 21.03
N PRO A 108 18.22 -11.48 20.23
CA PRO A 108 18.91 -10.84 19.09
C PRO A 108 17.94 -10.50 17.94
N PRO A 109 18.33 -9.60 17.02
CA PRO A 109 17.49 -9.26 15.86
C PRO A 109 17.13 -10.50 15.03
N PHE A 110 15.84 -10.70 14.84
CA PHE A 110 15.23 -11.79 14.09
C PHE A 110 14.34 -11.19 12.98
N PRO A 111 14.12 -11.85 11.84
CA PRO A 111 13.23 -11.34 10.81
C PRO A 111 11.77 -11.38 11.25
N TRP A 112 11.03 -10.30 11.03
CA TRP A 112 9.58 -10.22 11.24
C TRP A 112 8.85 -9.80 9.97
N GLY A 113 7.85 -10.58 9.57
CA GLY A 113 7.04 -10.35 8.38
C GLY A 113 5.68 -9.77 8.72
N VAL A 114 5.14 -8.96 7.82
CA VAL A 114 3.76 -8.44 7.92
C VAL A 114 2.81 -9.46 7.30
N HIS A 115 1.85 -9.92 8.07
CA HIS A 115 0.82 -10.85 7.68
C HIS A 115 -0.55 -10.19 7.66
N VAL A 116 -1.40 -10.71 6.78
CA VAL A 116 -2.81 -10.31 6.68
C VAL A 116 -3.67 -11.55 6.78
N GLN A 117 -4.62 -11.55 7.70
CA GLN A 117 -5.63 -12.59 7.75
C GLN A 117 -6.44 -12.58 6.45
N GLY A 118 -6.61 -13.76 5.85
CA GLY A 118 -7.50 -13.96 4.71
C GLY A 118 -8.97 -13.70 5.07
N PRO A 119 -9.86 -13.60 4.06
CA PRO A 119 -11.30 -13.37 4.26
C PRO A 119 -12.00 -14.43 5.15
N ASP A 120 -11.44 -15.64 5.20
CA ASP A 120 -11.96 -16.76 5.98
C ASP A 120 -11.08 -17.07 7.21
N GLU A 121 -10.06 -16.26 7.51
CA GLU A 121 -9.14 -16.44 8.64
C GLU A 121 -9.51 -15.52 9.81
N PHE A 122 -9.59 -16.09 11.02
CA PHE A 122 -9.99 -15.37 12.25
C PHE A 122 -9.09 -15.70 13.47
N ASP A 123 -7.86 -16.14 13.23
CA ASP A 123 -6.80 -16.37 14.23
C ASP A 123 -6.63 -15.28 15.31
N LEU A 124 -6.77 -14.00 14.94
CA LEU A 124 -6.77 -12.86 15.85
C LEU A 124 -8.06 -12.05 15.73
N PRO A 125 -8.57 -11.49 16.85
CA PRO A 125 -9.68 -10.54 16.81
C PRO A 125 -9.34 -9.29 15.99
N ALA A 126 -10.30 -8.90 15.15
CA ALA A 126 -10.31 -7.68 14.36
C ALA A 126 -11.61 -6.92 14.63
N ASN A 127 -11.73 -5.72 14.05
CA ASN A 127 -12.98 -4.99 14.11
C ASN A 127 -14.04 -5.65 13.22
N PRO A 128 -15.34 -5.56 13.56
CA PRO A 128 -16.39 -6.13 12.73
C PRO A 128 -16.31 -5.63 11.27
N GLY A 129 -16.17 -6.55 10.32
CA GLY A 129 -16.01 -6.22 8.90
C GLY A 129 -14.57 -5.94 8.45
N SER A 130 -13.57 -6.20 9.29
CA SER A 130 -12.16 -6.19 8.92
C SER A 130 -11.45 -7.48 9.36
N HIS A 131 -10.22 -7.64 8.87
CA HIS A 131 -9.34 -8.77 9.12
C HIS A 131 -8.03 -8.28 9.72
N ALA A 132 -7.52 -8.96 10.74
CA ALA A 132 -6.36 -8.51 11.48
C ALA A 132 -5.11 -8.51 10.57
N THR A 133 -4.25 -7.51 10.77
CA THR A 133 -2.86 -7.60 10.34
C THR A 133 -1.95 -7.73 11.56
N PHE A 134 -0.86 -8.47 11.38
CA PHE A 134 0.10 -8.73 12.43
C PHE A 134 1.52 -8.78 11.88
N ILE A 135 2.49 -8.47 12.74
CA ILE A 135 3.90 -8.54 12.43
C ILE A 135 4.46 -9.65 13.30
N ASN A 136 4.79 -10.80 12.71
CA ASN A 136 5.21 -11.99 13.44
C ASN A 136 6.62 -12.42 13.06
N GLY A 137 7.25 -13.20 13.94
CA GLY A 137 8.55 -13.80 13.67
C GLY A 137 8.48 -14.68 12.42
N GLY A 138 9.42 -14.46 11.50
CA GLY A 138 9.49 -15.11 10.20
C GLY A 138 9.33 -14.10 9.06
N SER A 139 8.99 -14.60 7.88
CA SER A 139 8.69 -13.77 6.72
C SER A 139 7.55 -14.39 5.93
N THR A 140 6.79 -13.56 5.22
CA THR A 140 5.64 -14.01 4.42
C THR A 140 5.58 -13.27 3.09
N LEU A 141 4.74 -13.78 2.18
CA LEU A 141 4.40 -13.15 0.92
C LEU A 141 3.06 -12.39 0.97
N ASP A 142 2.41 -12.32 2.13
CA ASP A 142 1.05 -11.75 2.29
C ASP A 142 0.96 -10.28 1.83
N VAL A 143 2.03 -9.51 1.99
CA VAL A 143 2.10 -8.12 1.56
C VAL A 143 3.27 -7.85 0.64
N GLY A 144 3.17 -6.81 -0.16
CA GLY A 144 4.22 -6.31 -1.05
C GLY A 144 4.22 -4.80 -1.17
N ILE A 145 5.21 -4.26 -1.88
CA ILE A 145 5.10 -2.91 -2.41
C ILE A 145 4.67 -3.01 -3.87
N THR A 146 3.86 -2.05 -4.33
CA THR A 146 3.54 -1.85 -5.75
C THR A 146 4.79 -1.89 -6.63
N LYS A 147 4.63 -2.43 -7.83
CA LYS A 147 5.70 -2.60 -8.82
C LYS A 147 5.44 -1.74 -10.05
N PHE A 148 6.49 -1.46 -10.80
CA PHE A 148 6.35 -0.88 -12.14
C PHE A 148 5.31 -1.67 -12.97
N PRO A 149 4.36 -1.02 -13.66
CA PRO A 149 4.33 0.42 -13.99
C PRO A 149 3.59 1.32 -12.98
N ASP A 150 3.25 0.85 -11.78
CA ASP A 150 2.59 1.69 -10.79
C ASP A 150 3.48 2.89 -10.40
N PRO A 151 3.01 4.14 -10.59
CA PRO A 151 3.79 5.32 -10.27
C PRO A 151 3.89 5.56 -8.75
N TYR A 152 2.99 5.01 -7.95
CA TYR A 152 3.02 5.16 -6.50
C TYR A 152 3.71 3.97 -5.85
N SER A 153 4.47 4.23 -4.79
CA SER A 153 5.07 3.18 -3.95
C SER A 153 4.18 3.01 -2.73
N VAL A 154 3.40 1.93 -2.65
CA VAL A 154 2.47 1.68 -1.53
C VAL A 154 2.45 0.21 -1.16
N LEU A 155 2.15 -0.07 0.11
CA LEU A 155 1.92 -1.43 0.60
C LEU A 155 0.63 -1.99 0.03
N VAL A 156 0.69 -3.19 -0.51
CA VAL A 156 -0.44 -3.95 -1.05
C VAL A 156 -0.59 -5.28 -0.32
N ASN A 157 -1.83 -5.75 -0.21
CA ASN A 157 -2.15 -7.11 0.24
C ASN A 157 -2.13 -8.05 -0.97
N ARG A 158 -1.11 -8.91 -1.07
CA ARG A 158 -0.96 -9.87 -2.16
C ARG A 158 -1.89 -11.08 -2.03
N LYS A 159 -2.35 -11.43 -0.82
CA LYS A 159 -3.40 -12.46 -0.67
C LYS A 159 -4.67 -12.06 -1.42
N ALA A 160 -4.92 -10.76 -1.58
CA ALA A 160 -6.08 -10.28 -2.33
C ALA A 160 -5.94 -10.47 -3.85
N GLU A 161 -4.73 -10.64 -4.39
CA GLU A 161 -4.47 -10.76 -5.84
C GLU A 161 -4.82 -12.16 -6.40
N GLY A 162 -5.03 -13.16 -5.54
CA GLY A 162 -5.27 -14.56 -5.91
C GLY A 162 -6.74 -14.98 -6.07
N GLY A 163 -7.68 -14.03 -6.16
CA GLY A 163 -9.12 -14.30 -6.32
C GLY A 163 -10.07 -13.51 -5.41
N SER A 164 -9.55 -12.60 -4.58
CA SER A 164 -10.38 -11.62 -3.85
C SER A 164 -10.53 -10.34 -4.66
N ALA A 165 -11.61 -9.59 -4.49
CA ALA A 165 -11.90 -8.37 -5.25
C ALA A 165 -11.00 -7.15 -4.87
N GLY A 166 -9.83 -7.38 -4.26
CA GLY A 166 -9.01 -6.35 -3.63
C GLY A 166 -9.51 -5.96 -2.23
N GLY A 167 -9.20 -4.74 -1.81
CA GLY A 167 -9.56 -4.22 -0.49
C GLY A 167 -8.73 -2.99 -0.11
N THR A 168 -8.83 -2.55 1.15
CA THR A 168 -8.02 -1.44 1.68
C THR A 168 -7.54 -1.76 3.09
N PHE A 169 -6.37 -1.25 3.44
CA PHE A 169 -5.99 -1.16 4.85
C PHE A 169 -6.88 -0.14 5.55
N VAL A 170 -7.20 -0.41 6.81
CA VAL A 170 -8.00 0.46 7.68
C VAL A 170 -7.33 0.61 9.03
N ALA A 171 -7.37 1.83 9.58
CA ALA A 171 -6.97 2.13 10.93
C ALA A 171 -8.21 2.23 11.82
N CYS A 172 -8.22 1.51 12.93
CA CYS A 172 -9.37 1.44 13.83
C CYS A 172 -8.91 1.48 15.29
N TYR A 173 -9.72 2.04 16.19
CA TYR A 173 -9.53 1.77 17.61
C TYR A 173 -10.00 0.35 17.92
N HIS A 174 -9.11 -0.45 18.51
CA HIS A 174 -9.44 -1.80 18.94
C HIS A 174 -8.81 -2.08 20.29
N GLU A 175 -9.59 -2.63 21.23
CA GLU A 175 -9.06 -3.10 22.50
C GLU A 175 -8.25 -4.37 22.26
N VAL A 176 -6.96 -4.32 22.57
CA VAL A 176 -6.08 -5.47 22.43
C VAL A 176 -6.08 -6.24 23.76
N PRO A 177 -6.63 -7.46 23.83
CA PRO A 177 -6.90 -8.14 25.10
C PRO A 177 -5.66 -8.32 26.00
N TYR A 178 -4.49 -8.53 25.39
CA TYR A 178 -3.22 -8.65 26.10
C TYR A 178 -2.92 -7.43 26.98
N TYR A 179 -3.25 -6.23 26.49
CA TYR A 179 -2.98 -4.96 27.18
C TYR A 179 -4.21 -4.38 27.89
N ARG A 180 -5.42 -4.91 27.63
CA ARG A 180 -6.70 -4.42 28.19
C ARG A 180 -6.90 -2.92 27.98
N ARG A 181 -6.49 -2.41 26.81
CA ARG A 181 -6.63 -1.01 26.41
C ARG A 181 -6.72 -0.89 24.89
N PRO A 182 -7.34 0.19 24.36
CA PRO A 182 -7.41 0.42 22.93
C PRO A 182 -6.07 0.84 22.35
N PHE A 183 -5.82 0.41 21.11
CA PHE A 183 -4.76 0.89 20.23
C PHE A 183 -5.36 1.26 18.88
N VAL A 184 -4.66 2.10 18.12
CA VAL A 184 -4.94 2.28 16.69
C VAL A 184 -4.35 1.07 15.96
N VAL A 185 -5.16 0.03 15.75
CA VAL A 185 -4.74 -1.17 15.02
C VAL A 185 -4.83 -0.93 13.52
N VAL A 186 -4.00 -1.65 12.77
CA VAL A 186 -4.14 -1.76 11.32
C VAL A 186 -4.80 -3.09 10.99
N ASP A 187 -5.93 -3.01 10.30
CA ASP A 187 -6.66 -4.14 9.76
C ASP A 187 -6.76 -4.01 8.23
N TYR A 188 -7.33 -5.03 7.59
CA TYR A 188 -7.65 -5.05 6.18
C TYR A 188 -9.15 -5.27 5.97
N ALA A 189 -9.79 -4.42 5.17
CA ALA A 189 -11.18 -4.59 4.74
C ALA A 189 -11.18 -5.09 3.29
N TYR A 190 -11.59 -6.32 3.07
CA TYR A 190 -11.72 -6.90 1.73
C TYR A 190 -12.89 -6.27 0.97
N ALA A 191 -12.72 -6.12 -0.35
CA ALA A 191 -13.83 -5.73 -1.22
C ALA A 191 -14.82 -6.89 -1.35
N THR A 192 -16.10 -6.56 -1.40
CA THR A 192 -17.18 -7.46 -1.82
C THR A 192 -17.65 -7.07 -3.21
N VAL A 193 -18.36 -7.95 -3.91
CA VAL A 193 -19.00 -7.60 -5.18
C VAL A 193 -20.36 -7.00 -4.89
N ASP A 194 -20.60 -5.79 -5.39
CA ASP A 194 -21.92 -5.16 -5.37
C ASP A 194 -22.88 -5.96 -6.30
N PRO A 195 -24.01 -6.48 -5.78
CA PRO A 195 -24.93 -7.27 -6.58
C PRO A 195 -25.62 -6.48 -7.70
N ASP A 196 -25.74 -5.16 -7.56
CA ASP A 196 -26.43 -4.30 -8.53
C ASP A 196 -25.50 -3.86 -9.66
N THR A 197 -24.23 -3.58 -9.34
CA THR A 197 -23.24 -3.07 -10.32
C THR A 197 -22.24 -4.13 -10.80
N ALA A 198 -22.16 -5.27 -10.12
CA ALA A 198 -21.12 -6.30 -10.29
C ALA A 198 -19.69 -5.77 -10.14
N LEU A 199 -19.51 -4.61 -9.49
CA LEU A 199 -18.21 -3.99 -9.25
C LEU A 199 -17.71 -4.30 -7.83
N PRO A 200 -16.38 -4.39 -7.63
CA PRO A 200 -15.81 -4.41 -6.30
C PRO A 200 -16.16 -3.15 -5.50
N VAL A 201 -16.66 -3.33 -4.29
CA VAL A 201 -16.95 -2.26 -3.33
C VAL A 201 -16.31 -2.62 -1.99
N VAL A 202 -15.53 -1.69 -1.46
CA VAL A 202 -14.92 -1.82 -0.12
C VAL A 202 -15.80 -1.11 0.88
N LYS A 203 -16.36 -1.87 1.82
CA LYS A 203 -17.10 -1.30 2.96
C LYS A 203 -16.13 -1.06 4.12
N VAL A 204 -15.72 0.18 4.32
CA VAL A 204 -14.88 0.56 5.47
C VAL A 204 -15.72 0.43 6.76
N PRO A 205 -15.28 -0.36 7.75
CA PRO A 205 -16.02 -0.53 9.01
C PRO A 205 -16.27 0.77 9.75
N GLU A 206 -17.38 0.83 10.49
CA GLU A 206 -17.72 1.99 11.32
C GLU A 206 -16.62 2.25 12.36
N GLY A 207 -16.27 3.52 12.57
CA GLY A 207 -15.20 3.91 13.50
C GLY A 207 -13.78 3.64 12.98
N CYS A 208 -13.62 3.26 11.71
CA CYS A 208 -12.34 3.09 11.05
C CYS A 208 -12.10 4.13 9.94
N ALA A 209 -10.83 4.50 9.80
CA ALA A 209 -10.30 5.34 8.73
C ALA A 209 -9.66 4.47 7.64
N PRO A 210 -10.00 4.64 6.34
CA PRO A 210 -9.29 3.97 5.27
C PRO A 210 -7.92 4.63 5.08
N ILE A 211 -6.89 3.80 4.96
CA ILE A 211 -5.50 4.24 4.85
C ILE A 211 -4.78 3.53 3.71
N THR A 212 -3.78 4.22 3.17
CA THR A 212 -2.70 3.64 2.37
C THR A 212 -1.42 3.68 3.21
N LEU A 213 -0.66 2.59 3.22
CA LEU A 213 0.64 2.56 3.89
C LEU A 213 1.74 2.80 2.85
N ILE A 214 2.53 3.86 3.04
CA ILE A 214 3.46 4.39 2.04
C ILE A 214 4.89 4.32 2.58
N PRO A 215 5.87 3.79 1.82
CA PRO A 215 7.27 3.79 2.24
C PRO A 215 7.83 5.21 2.35
N GLN A 216 8.22 5.61 3.55
CA GLN A 216 9.09 6.76 3.81
C GLN A 216 10.53 6.29 3.95
N CYS A 217 11.46 6.93 3.24
CA CYS A 217 12.86 6.54 3.20
C CYS A 217 13.48 6.60 4.59
N ALA A 218 14.26 5.58 4.93
CA ALA A 218 15.03 5.52 6.15
C ALA A 218 16.35 4.79 5.89
N VAL A 219 17.38 5.09 6.69
CA VAL A 219 18.63 4.33 6.61
C VAL A 219 18.39 2.94 7.21
N LEU A 220 18.71 1.89 6.46
CA LEU A 220 18.69 0.52 6.99
C LEU A 220 19.80 0.39 8.06
N ASN A 221 19.46 -0.10 9.24
CA ASN A 221 20.41 -0.21 10.34
C ASN A 221 21.48 -1.28 10.07
N ASP A 222 22.63 -1.17 10.72
CA ASP A 222 23.56 -2.30 10.77
C ASP A 222 23.02 -3.40 11.71
N LEU A 223 23.38 -4.65 11.42
CA LEU A 223 23.05 -5.80 12.27
C LEU A 223 24.21 -6.13 13.20
N PRO A 224 23.94 -6.42 14.49
CA PRO A 224 24.97 -6.94 15.39
C PRO A 224 25.41 -8.36 14.97
N PRO A 225 26.61 -8.82 15.40
CA PRO A 225 27.14 -10.12 14.98
C PRO A 225 26.31 -11.34 15.38
N ASP A 226 25.46 -11.21 16.40
CA ASP A 226 24.55 -12.25 16.90
C ASP A 226 23.16 -12.20 16.25
N ALA A 227 22.94 -11.30 15.29
CA ALA A 227 21.68 -11.21 14.56
C ALA A 227 21.39 -12.51 13.79
N ILE A 228 20.13 -12.93 13.86
CA ILE A 228 19.58 -14.02 13.04
C ILE A 228 19.06 -13.46 11.71
N SER A 229 18.64 -12.20 11.70
CA SER A 229 18.37 -11.45 10.46
C SER A 229 19.60 -11.34 9.57
N SER A 230 19.36 -11.11 8.27
CA SER A 230 20.40 -10.76 7.30
C SER A 230 19.90 -9.66 6.37
N HIS A 231 20.83 -8.76 5.97
CA HIS A 231 20.62 -7.72 4.97
C HIS A 231 21.30 -8.00 3.64
N GLU A 232 21.84 -9.22 3.44
CA GLU A 232 22.54 -9.62 2.21
C GLU A 232 21.69 -9.38 0.96
N PHE A 233 20.38 -9.62 1.05
CA PHE A 233 19.42 -9.46 -0.04
C PHE A 233 18.46 -8.28 0.18
N ALA A 234 18.87 -7.27 0.96
CA ALA A 234 18.11 -6.03 1.08
C ALA A 234 18.18 -5.22 -0.22
N LEU A 235 17.04 -5.02 -0.88
CA LEU A 235 16.92 -4.34 -2.16
C LEU A 235 16.64 -2.84 -1.97
N ASP A 236 17.08 -2.02 -2.93
CA ASP A 236 16.66 -0.63 -3.01
C ASP A 236 15.16 -0.57 -3.35
N GLN A 237 14.41 0.13 -2.51
CA GLN A 237 12.97 0.31 -2.65
C GLN A 237 12.67 1.79 -2.90
N LYS A 238 11.78 2.07 -3.86
CA LYS A 238 11.22 3.40 -4.07
C LYS A 238 10.49 3.86 -2.82
N CYS A 239 10.81 5.06 -2.33
CA CYS A 239 10.20 5.64 -1.14
C CYS A 239 10.13 7.17 -1.27
N TYR A 240 9.51 7.83 -0.30
CA TYR A 240 9.37 9.28 -0.22
C TYR A 240 10.15 9.83 0.98
N GLU A 241 10.65 11.05 0.90
CA GLU A 241 11.44 11.65 2.00
C GLU A 241 10.58 11.93 3.25
N ASP A 242 9.40 12.53 3.06
CA ASP A 242 8.44 12.80 4.14
C ASP A 242 7.01 12.62 3.63
N VAL A 243 6.43 11.45 3.91
CA VAL A 243 5.08 11.07 3.42
C VAL A 243 3.99 11.98 3.98
N ALA A 244 4.13 12.41 5.24
CA ALA A 244 3.12 13.19 5.94
C ALA A 244 3.04 14.64 5.44
N SER A 245 4.12 15.13 4.84
CA SER A 245 4.18 16.48 4.24
C SER A 245 3.61 16.55 2.81
N ILE A 246 3.39 15.41 2.15
CA ILE A 246 2.94 15.35 0.75
C ILE A 246 1.45 15.69 0.67
N ASP A 247 1.10 16.73 -0.09
CA ASP A 247 -0.28 16.97 -0.51
C ASP A 247 -0.63 16.04 -1.69
N TRP A 248 -1.08 14.83 -1.36
CA TRP A 248 -1.42 13.77 -2.32
C TRP A 248 -2.47 14.19 -3.36
N LYS A 249 -3.27 15.23 -3.07
CA LYS A 249 -4.31 15.74 -3.99
C LYS A 249 -3.75 16.46 -5.21
N GLN A 250 -2.48 16.86 -5.17
CA GLN A 250 -1.80 17.58 -6.27
C GLN A 250 -1.22 16.62 -7.32
N TYR A 251 -1.29 15.31 -7.08
CA TYR A 251 -0.65 14.30 -7.91
C TYR A 251 -1.68 13.38 -8.56
N GLY A 252 -1.39 12.94 -9.78
CA GLY A 252 -2.28 12.14 -10.59
C GLY A 252 -1.75 11.89 -12.00
N PRO A 253 -2.28 10.88 -12.68
CA PRO A 253 -2.03 10.63 -14.10
C PRO A 253 -2.56 11.74 -15.01
#